data_AF-A0A9E0I0I8-F1
#
_entry.id   AF-A0A9E0I0I8-F1
#
_cell.length_a   1.000
_cell.length_b   1.000
_cell.length_c   1.000
_cell.angle_alpha   90.00
_cell.angle_beta   90.00
_cell.angle_gamma   90.00
#
_symmetry.space_group_name_H-M   'P 1'
#
loop_
_entity.id
_entity.type
_entity.pdbx_description
1 polymer ?
#
loop_
_entity_poly.entity_id
_entity_poly.type
_entity_poly.pdbx_seq_one_letter_code
_entity_poly.pdbx_strand_id
1 'polypeptide(L)'
;MRKSITILIVVIAAAALFTLFELARFEADRPEPFVFAEPKLPEGATPDQIINAPTEAENDLTPEQRQQKAMAVSQLESALALYKGYERDVPPQAAATVSALSQMVLEGKLPGQFLSIKGTVSATRVFEPLKLSPQNSQTEEENVDSSISKMSCLDKTPPGAILIGNEKDNELTCDLLGLDPASRPAEDRLLLGGPGNDRIQDAVGNRLINGGSGDDQISIGSGRTLIFLEAGWGKDTLTVDCAGAEVLPNEIPPGSPIPWTYKYSNFIVLGPGINAADVTWDGLALTNVSTGDTLAVTQNCFNVVSLSQ
;
A
#
# COMPACT_ATOMS: atom_id res chain seq x y z
N MET A 1 -11.14 -75.10 14.53
CA MET A 1 -12.04 -74.17 15.26
C MET A 1 -11.52 -73.79 16.65
N ARG A 2 -11.26 -74.71 17.59
CA ARG A 2 -10.83 -74.36 18.97
C ARG A 2 -9.58 -73.47 19.07
N LYS A 3 -8.51 -73.75 18.31
CA LYS A 3 -7.26 -72.96 18.33
C LYS A 3 -7.44 -71.52 17.83
N SER A 4 -8.28 -71.31 16.80
CA SER A 4 -8.56 -69.99 16.24
C SER A 4 -9.37 -69.12 17.19
N ILE A 5 -10.29 -69.72 17.95
CA ILE A 5 -11.08 -69.03 18.98
C ILE A 5 -10.19 -68.59 20.14
N THR A 6 -9.25 -69.44 20.57
CA THR A 6 -8.30 -69.09 21.64
C THR A 6 -7.39 -67.93 21.24
N ILE A 7 -6.87 -67.92 20.00
CA ILE A 7 -6.05 -66.81 19.50
C ILE A 7 -6.84 -65.51 19.45
N LEU A 8 -8.10 -65.55 18.98
CA LEU A 8 -8.96 -64.37 18.92
C LEU A 8 -9.23 -63.79 20.32
N ILE A 9 -9.49 -64.64 21.32
CA ILE A 9 -9.70 -64.21 22.71
C ILE A 9 -8.43 -63.54 23.26
N VAL A 10 -7.25 -64.08 22.99
CA VAL A 10 -5.98 -63.50 23.44
C VAL A 10 -5.72 -62.14 22.78
N VAL A 11 -6.01 -62.00 21.49
CA VAL A 11 -5.84 -60.71 20.78
C VAL A 11 -6.81 -59.65 21.32
N ILE A 12 -8.06 -60.02 21.58
CA ILE A 12 -9.05 -59.10 22.17
C ILE A 12 -8.63 -58.69 23.59
N ALA A 13 -8.15 -59.64 24.40
CA ALA A 13 -7.66 -59.36 25.74
C ALA A 13 -6.43 -58.43 25.73
N ALA A 14 -5.50 -58.63 24.78
CA ALA A 14 -4.33 -57.78 24.62
C ALA A 14 -4.70 -56.35 24.15
N ALA A 15 -5.64 -56.23 23.20
CA ALA A 15 -6.15 -54.94 22.76
C ALA A 15 -6.87 -54.19 23.89
N ALA A 16 -7.68 -54.89 24.68
CA ALA A 16 -8.35 -54.31 25.85
C ALA A 16 -7.34 -53.80 26.88
N LEU A 17 -6.31 -54.61 27.19
CA LEU A 17 -5.21 -54.20 28.10
C LEU A 17 -4.45 -52.98 27.57
N PHE A 18 -4.18 -52.91 26.27
CA PHE A 18 -3.51 -51.77 25.66
C PHE A 18 -4.37 -50.50 25.73
N THR A 19 -5.67 -50.60 25.45
CA THR A 19 -6.59 -49.45 25.55
C THR A 19 -6.75 -48.95 26.99
N LEU A 20 -6.78 -49.85 27.98
CA LEU A 20 -6.80 -49.51 29.39
C LEU A 20 -5.50 -48.84 29.83
N PHE A 21 -4.36 -49.26 29.30
CA PHE A 21 -3.06 -48.66 29.58
C PHE A 21 -2.93 -47.24 29.00
N GLU A 22 -3.40 -47.01 27.77
CA GLU A 22 -3.42 -45.68 27.16
C GLU A 22 -4.39 -44.74 27.89
N LEU A 23 -5.59 -45.20 28.28
CA LEU A 23 -6.52 -44.42 29.10
C LEU A 23 -5.96 -44.07 30.48
N ALA A 24 -5.19 -44.98 31.10
CA ALA A 24 -4.54 -44.72 32.38
C ALA A 24 -3.35 -43.74 32.28
N ARG A 25 -2.79 -43.54 31.09
CA ARG A 25 -1.69 -42.60 30.81
C ARG A 25 -2.14 -41.28 30.17
N PHE A 26 -3.44 -41.15 29.88
CA PHE A 26 -3.98 -39.92 29.35
C PHE A 26 -4.01 -38.86 30.45
N GLU A 27 -2.97 -38.05 30.50
CA GLU A 27 -2.97 -36.80 31.25
C GLU A 27 -3.29 -35.70 30.25
N ALA A 28 -4.49 -35.11 30.35
CA ALA A 28 -4.87 -34.00 29.49
C ALA A 28 -3.86 -32.87 29.69
N ASP A 29 -3.26 -32.36 28.61
CA ASP A 29 -2.38 -31.20 28.64
C ASP A 29 -3.10 -30.09 29.41
N ARG A 30 -2.64 -29.81 30.63
CA ARG A 30 -3.17 -28.70 31.39
C ARG A 30 -2.69 -27.46 30.65
N PRO A 31 -3.58 -26.57 30.20
CA PRO A 31 -3.12 -25.32 29.58
C PRO A 31 -2.20 -24.65 30.60
N GLU A 32 -0.94 -24.44 30.22
CA GLU A 32 -0.06 -23.64 31.05
C GLU A 32 -0.77 -22.30 31.25
N PRO A 33 -0.97 -21.85 32.50
CA PRO A 33 -1.61 -20.58 32.73
C PRO A 33 -0.79 -19.53 31.98
N PHE A 34 -1.48 -18.70 31.19
CA PHE A 34 -0.85 -17.54 30.54
C PHE A 34 -0.24 -16.68 31.65
N VAL A 35 1.06 -16.83 31.88
CA VAL A 35 1.80 -15.97 32.81
C VAL A 35 2.16 -14.74 32.01
N PHE A 36 1.32 -13.70 32.11
CA PHE A 36 1.77 -12.35 31.81
C PHE A 36 2.88 -12.06 32.83
N ALA A 37 4.13 -12.11 32.38
CA ALA A 37 5.20 -11.44 33.10
C ALA A 37 4.88 -9.95 33.01
N GLU A 38 4.12 -9.44 33.98
CA GLU A 38 3.90 -8.00 34.10
C GLU A 38 5.28 -7.35 34.11
N PRO A 39 5.57 -6.44 33.16
CA PRO A 39 6.83 -5.70 33.17
C PRO A 39 6.93 -5.02 34.53
N LYS A 40 7.97 -5.35 35.30
CA LYS A 40 8.20 -4.71 36.58
C LYS A 40 8.49 -3.24 36.31
N LEU A 41 7.51 -2.39 36.58
CA LEU A 41 7.67 -0.94 36.50
C LEU A 41 8.79 -0.52 37.46
N PRO A 42 9.72 0.35 37.04
CA PRO A 42 10.74 0.88 37.93
C PRO A 42 10.06 1.54 39.15
N GLU A 43 10.45 1.15 40.36
CA GLU A 43 9.89 1.72 41.58
C GLU A 43 10.09 3.25 41.60
N GLY A 44 8.98 3.99 41.62
CA GLY A 44 8.98 5.46 41.68
C GLY A 44 8.90 6.20 40.34
N ALA A 45 8.81 5.49 39.20
CA ALA A 45 8.62 6.13 37.90
C ALA A 45 7.15 6.55 37.68
N THR A 46 6.93 7.81 37.27
CA THR A 46 5.58 8.27 36.88
C THR A 46 5.16 7.68 35.53
N PRO A 47 3.86 7.58 35.21
CA PRO A 47 3.40 7.13 33.89
C PRO A 47 4.07 7.89 32.73
N ASP A 48 4.25 9.21 32.87
CA ASP A 48 4.97 10.02 31.88
C ASP A 48 6.45 9.66 31.77
N GLN A 49 7.11 9.29 32.87
CA GLN A 49 8.50 8.84 32.85
C GLN A 49 8.66 7.46 32.22
N ILE A 50 7.63 6.61 32.27
CA ILE A 50 7.63 5.28 31.63
C ILE A 50 7.34 5.41 30.13
N ILE A 51 6.38 6.26 29.75
CA ILE A 51 6.03 6.53 28.35
C ILE A 51 7.16 7.26 27.62
N ASN A 52 7.88 8.15 28.32
CA ASN A 52 8.99 8.93 27.76
C ASN A 52 10.38 8.36 28.15
N ALA A 53 10.45 7.21 28.82
CA ALA A 53 11.74 6.57 29.08
C ALA A 53 12.33 6.12 27.75
N PRO A 54 13.58 6.53 27.42
CA PRO A 54 14.24 5.96 26.26
C PRO A 54 14.30 4.45 26.44
N THR A 55 13.87 3.72 25.42
CA THR A 55 13.97 2.25 25.38
C THR A 55 15.43 1.83 25.62
N GLU A 56 15.69 0.61 26.11
CA GLU A 56 17.08 0.13 26.25
C GLU A 56 17.87 0.27 24.93
N ALA A 57 17.18 0.12 23.78
CA ALA A 57 17.70 0.35 22.44
C ALA A 57 18.06 1.82 22.11
N GLU A 58 17.51 2.81 22.81
CA GLU A 58 17.85 4.23 22.64
C GLU A 58 19.08 4.67 23.44
N ASN A 59 19.38 3.98 24.54
CA ASN A 59 20.57 4.26 25.35
C ASN A 59 21.87 3.82 24.64
N ASP A 60 21.76 2.91 23.67
CA ASP A 60 22.88 2.44 22.85
C ASP A 60 23.19 3.35 21.65
N LEU A 61 22.37 4.38 21.39
CA LEU A 61 22.56 5.28 20.24
C LEU A 61 23.57 6.39 20.53
N THR A 62 24.50 6.62 19.59
CA THR A 62 25.38 7.80 19.64
C THR A 62 24.57 9.10 19.59
N PRO A 63 25.12 10.24 20.04
CA PRO A 63 24.44 11.54 19.90
C PRO A 63 23.99 11.84 18.45
N GLU A 64 24.81 11.50 17.46
CA GLU A 64 24.48 11.67 16.04
C GLU A 64 23.32 10.76 15.62
N GLN A 65 23.31 9.50 16.06
CA GLN A 65 22.22 8.58 15.77
C GLN A 65 20.90 9.02 16.42
N ARG A 66 20.94 9.57 17.63
CA ARG A 66 19.76 10.15 18.28
C ARG A 66 19.24 11.37 17.52
N GLN A 67 20.14 12.24 17.05
CA GLN A 67 19.75 13.38 16.22
C GLN A 67 19.12 12.93 14.90
N GLN A 68 19.71 11.95 14.21
CA GLN A 68 19.17 11.41 12.97
C GLN A 68 17.81 10.74 13.19
N LYS A 69 17.64 9.97 14.27
CA LYS A 69 16.35 9.40 14.67
C LYS A 69 15.30 10.49 14.88
N ALA A 70 15.62 11.54 15.64
CA ALA A 70 14.70 12.64 15.90
C ALA A 70 14.29 13.36 14.60
N MET A 71 15.23 13.57 13.67
CA MET A 71 14.93 14.13 12.35
C MET A 71 14.01 13.21 11.53
N ALA A 72 14.25 11.89 11.54
CA ALA A 72 13.41 10.92 10.86
C ALA A 72 11.98 10.91 11.42
N VAL A 73 11.84 10.90 12.76
CA VAL A 73 10.54 10.94 13.44
C VAL A 73 9.80 12.23 13.08
N SER A 74 10.46 13.39 13.18
CA SER A 74 9.85 14.67 12.83
C SER A 74 9.38 14.74 11.36
N GLN A 75 10.17 14.20 10.43
CA GLN A 75 9.77 14.12 9.02
C GLN A 75 8.55 13.21 8.81
N LEU A 76 8.52 12.05 9.45
CA LEU A 76 7.37 11.13 9.37
C LEU A 76 6.11 11.75 9.97
N GLU A 77 6.21 12.36 11.16
CA GLU A 77 5.09 13.05 11.80
C GLU A 77 4.53 14.17 10.91
N SER A 78 5.41 14.96 10.28
CA SER A 78 4.99 16.02 9.35
C SER A 78 4.24 15.46 8.14
N ALA A 79 4.74 14.37 7.55
CA ALA A 79 4.10 13.72 6.41
C ALA A 79 2.73 13.12 6.79
N LEU A 80 2.67 12.42 7.93
CA LEU A 80 1.43 11.81 8.42
C LEU A 80 0.38 12.85 8.81
N ALA A 81 0.79 13.99 9.37
CA ALA A 81 -0.13 15.10 9.64
C ALA A 81 -0.75 15.65 8.34
N LEU A 82 0.05 15.77 7.27
CA LEU A 82 -0.44 16.13 5.94
C LEU A 82 -1.45 15.11 5.42
N TYR A 83 -1.12 13.83 5.46
CA TYR A 83 -1.99 12.78 4.90
C TYR A 83 -3.30 12.60 5.67
N LYS A 84 -3.28 12.73 6.99
CA LYS A 84 -4.50 12.79 7.81
C LYS A 84 -5.36 14.01 7.48
N GLY A 85 -4.71 15.14 7.17
CA GLY A 85 -5.40 16.34 6.67
C GLY A 85 -6.12 16.05 5.35
N TYR A 86 -5.43 15.40 4.41
CA TYR A 86 -6.01 14.99 3.14
C TYR A 86 -7.17 14.01 3.33
N GLU A 87 -7.02 12.96 4.14
CA GLU A 87 -8.08 11.98 4.42
C GLU A 87 -9.39 12.64 4.88
N ARG A 88 -9.30 13.70 5.70
CA ARG A 88 -10.46 14.47 6.16
C ARG A 88 -11.10 15.32 5.05
N ASP A 89 -10.27 15.87 4.16
CA ASP A 89 -10.66 16.95 3.25
C ASP A 89 -10.98 16.45 1.83
N VAL A 90 -10.48 15.29 1.41
CA VAL A 90 -10.82 14.65 0.12
C VAL A 90 -12.28 14.18 0.09
N PRO A 91 -12.88 14.01 -1.11
CA PRO A 91 -14.20 13.39 -1.23
C PRO A 91 -14.25 12.01 -0.54
N PRO A 92 -15.40 11.59 0.02
CA PRO A 92 -15.51 10.32 0.76
C PRO A 92 -15.03 9.09 -0.03
N GLN A 93 -15.27 9.07 -1.34
CA GLN A 93 -14.83 8.00 -2.25
C GLN A 93 -13.30 7.87 -2.33
N ALA A 94 -12.57 8.96 -2.08
CA ALA A 94 -11.12 9.01 -2.07
C ALA A 94 -10.50 8.76 -0.68
N ALA A 95 -11.29 8.94 0.39
CA ALA A 95 -10.79 8.88 1.75
C ALA A 95 -10.21 7.50 2.10
N ALA A 96 -10.83 6.41 1.63
CA ALA A 96 -10.35 5.05 1.88
C ALA A 96 -8.95 4.81 1.29
N THR A 97 -8.70 5.23 0.04
CA THR A 97 -7.38 5.14 -0.61
C THR A 97 -6.33 5.92 0.16
N VAL A 98 -6.63 7.17 0.55
CA VAL A 98 -5.68 8.03 1.30
C VAL A 98 -5.42 7.47 2.70
N SER A 99 -6.45 6.94 3.36
CA SER A 99 -6.35 6.29 4.67
C SER A 99 -5.45 5.05 4.61
N ALA A 100 -5.66 4.19 3.62
CA ALA A 100 -4.84 3.00 3.39
C ALA A 100 -3.36 3.35 3.17
N LEU A 101 -3.07 4.36 2.34
CA LEU A 101 -1.70 4.85 2.14
C LEU A 101 -1.08 5.40 3.42
N SER A 102 -1.84 6.18 4.19
CA SER A 102 -1.40 6.72 5.48
C SER A 102 -1.04 5.60 6.46
N GLN A 103 -1.85 4.54 6.48
CA GLN A 103 -1.61 3.36 7.30
C GLN A 103 -0.33 2.62 6.85
N MET A 104 -0.09 2.47 5.55
CA MET A 104 1.15 1.88 5.07
C MET A 104 2.39 2.68 5.45
N VAL A 105 2.28 4.00 5.48
CA VAL A 105 3.36 4.88 5.96
C VAL A 105 3.60 4.67 7.45
N LEU A 106 2.53 4.58 8.26
CA LEU A 106 2.62 4.29 9.70
C LEU A 106 3.30 2.94 9.97
N GLU A 107 3.00 1.93 9.15
CA GLU A 107 3.56 0.57 9.27
C GLU A 107 4.96 0.43 8.64
N GLY A 108 5.50 1.51 8.05
CA GLY A 108 6.80 1.50 7.37
C GLY A 108 6.82 0.68 6.07
N LYS A 109 5.65 0.36 5.51
CA LYS A 109 5.48 -0.37 4.24
C LYS A 109 5.55 0.56 3.02
N LEU A 110 5.29 1.84 3.23
CA LEU A 110 5.40 2.90 2.23
C LEU A 110 6.24 4.04 2.81
N PRO A 111 7.08 4.72 2.02
CA PRO A 111 7.86 5.83 2.54
C PRO A 111 6.96 7.04 2.86
N GLY A 112 7.24 7.74 3.96
CA GLY A 112 6.50 8.97 4.30
C GLY A 112 6.75 10.12 3.33
N GLN A 113 7.89 10.12 2.65
CA GLN A 113 8.21 11.03 1.55
C GLN A 113 8.75 10.24 0.37
N PHE A 114 8.35 10.61 -0.83
CA PHE A 114 8.71 9.95 -2.06
C PHE A 114 9.85 10.68 -2.76
N LEU A 115 10.71 9.94 -3.45
CA LEU A 115 11.64 10.56 -4.38
C LEU A 115 10.91 11.00 -5.64
N SER A 116 11.24 12.22 -6.10
CA SER A 116 10.87 12.69 -7.43
C SER A 116 11.43 11.77 -8.51
N ILE A 117 10.81 11.74 -9.69
CA ILE A 117 11.47 11.15 -10.87
C ILE A 117 12.74 11.93 -11.22
N LYS A 118 13.70 11.28 -11.88
CA LYS A 118 14.89 11.95 -12.36
C LYS A 118 14.49 12.91 -13.48
N GLY A 119 14.67 14.21 -13.26
CA GLY A 119 14.39 15.22 -14.28
C GLY A 119 15.39 15.16 -15.43
N THR A 120 15.02 15.73 -16.58
CA THR A 120 15.93 15.93 -17.72
C THR A 120 16.98 17.02 -17.46
N VAL A 121 16.74 17.92 -16.49
CA VAL A 121 17.55 19.12 -16.23
C VAL A 121 18.38 19.03 -14.93
N SER A 122 17.88 18.34 -13.91
CA SER A 122 18.61 18.11 -12.64
C SER A 122 18.74 16.62 -12.37
N ALA A 123 19.97 16.15 -12.19
CA ALA A 123 20.27 14.76 -11.85
C ALA A 123 19.93 14.41 -10.39
N THR A 124 19.80 15.43 -9.53
CA THR A 124 19.53 15.25 -8.10
C THR A 124 18.03 15.18 -7.87
N ARG A 125 17.56 14.07 -7.29
CA ARG A 125 16.17 13.88 -6.88
C ARG A 125 15.87 14.69 -5.62
N VAL A 126 14.60 14.88 -5.32
CA VAL A 126 14.17 15.50 -4.05
C VAL A 126 13.15 14.59 -3.36
N PHE A 127 13.17 14.59 -2.03
CA PHE A 127 12.12 13.98 -1.23
C PHE A 127 10.95 14.96 -1.12
N GLU A 128 9.76 14.49 -1.45
CA GLU A 128 8.52 15.27 -1.35
C GLU A 128 7.38 14.37 -0.82
N PRO A 129 6.47 14.91 0.01
CA PRO A 129 5.26 14.20 0.37
C PRO A 129 4.31 14.10 -0.83
N LEU A 130 3.22 13.33 -0.68
CA LEU A 130 2.08 13.47 -1.57
C LEU A 130 1.53 14.90 -1.48
N LYS A 131 1.13 15.48 -2.62
CA LYS A 131 0.62 16.85 -2.72
C LYS A 131 -0.80 16.85 -3.26
N LEU A 132 -1.78 16.52 -2.44
CA LEU A 132 -3.17 16.49 -2.87
C LEU A 132 -3.83 17.87 -2.65
N SER A 133 -4.71 18.26 -3.59
CA SER A 133 -5.50 19.51 -3.52
C SER A 133 -7.00 19.20 -3.51
N PRO A 134 -7.59 18.84 -2.35
CA PRO A 134 -8.99 18.44 -2.25
C PRO A 134 -10.00 19.46 -2.77
N GLN A 135 -9.64 20.74 -2.73
CA GLN A 135 -10.48 21.86 -3.18
C GLN A 135 -10.71 21.87 -4.70
N ASN A 136 -9.86 21.17 -5.46
CA ASN A 136 -9.93 21.07 -6.92
C ASN A 136 -10.43 19.68 -7.34
N SER A 137 -11.44 19.16 -6.63
CA SER A 137 -12.04 17.85 -6.91
C SER A 137 -13.16 17.95 -7.95
N GLN A 138 -13.28 16.89 -8.74
CA GLN A 138 -14.34 16.63 -9.71
C GLN A 138 -14.85 15.21 -9.48
N THR A 139 -16.16 15.08 -9.42
CA THR A 139 -16.84 13.80 -9.28
C THR A 139 -17.89 13.74 -10.37
N GLU A 140 -17.91 12.66 -11.15
CA GLU A 140 -18.98 12.44 -12.11
C GLU A 140 -20.29 12.23 -11.38
N GLU A 141 -21.30 13.02 -11.75
CA GLU A 141 -22.68 12.72 -11.40
C GLU A 141 -23.23 11.68 -12.38
N GLU A 142 -24.19 10.86 -11.93
CA GLU A 142 -24.76 9.80 -12.74
C GLU A 142 -25.50 10.38 -13.96
N ASN A 143 -24.92 10.24 -15.16
CA ASN A 143 -25.58 10.63 -16.40
C ASN A 143 -26.43 9.47 -16.92
N VAL A 144 -27.76 9.61 -16.91
CA VAL A 144 -28.71 8.53 -17.23
C VAL A 144 -28.63 8.10 -18.71
N ASP A 145 -28.10 8.93 -19.61
CA ASP A 145 -28.22 8.73 -21.08
C ASP A 145 -26.96 8.21 -21.79
N SER A 146 -25.80 8.14 -21.11
CA SER A 146 -24.57 7.58 -21.69
C SER A 146 -24.15 6.28 -21.02
N SER A 147 -23.61 5.37 -21.83
CA SER A 147 -22.94 4.15 -21.35
C SER A 147 -21.51 4.43 -20.86
N ILE A 148 -20.93 5.56 -21.26
CA ILE A 148 -19.60 6.02 -20.83
C ILE A 148 -19.74 7.46 -20.33
N SER A 149 -19.24 7.74 -19.13
CA SER A 149 -19.14 9.08 -18.54
C SER A 149 -17.74 9.65 -18.79
N LYS A 150 -17.59 10.92 -19.20
CA LYS A 150 -16.29 11.49 -19.57
C LYS A 150 -15.96 12.69 -18.69
N MET A 151 -14.76 12.68 -18.11
CA MET A 151 -14.20 13.81 -17.37
C MET A 151 -12.86 14.26 -17.92
N SER A 152 -12.63 15.57 -17.90
CA SER A 152 -11.30 16.14 -18.08
C SER A 152 -10.88 16.94 -16.85
N CYS A 153 -9.61 16.83 -16.42
CA CYS A 153 -9.13 17.78 -15.41
C CYS A 153 -9.12 19.21 -15.93
N LEU A 154 -9.05 19.43 -17.25
CA LEU A 154 -9.08 20.76 -17.83
C LEU A 154 -10.47 21.41 -17.81
N ASP A 155 -11.51 20.70 -17.37
CA ASP A 155 -12.86 21.26 -17.20
C ASP A 155 -12.93 22.25 -16.01
N LYS A 156 -11.88 22.32 -15.18
CA LYS A 156 -11.71 23.31 -14.10
C LYS A 156 -10.48 24.18 -14.36
N THR A 157 -10.53 25.40 -13.81
CA THR A 157 -9.37 26.30 -13.72
C THR A 157 -9.17 26.69 -12.25
N PRO A 158 -8.05 26.30 -11.59
CA PRO A 158 -6.96 25.46 -12.10
C PRO A 158 -7.43 24.03 -12.47
N PRO A 159 -6.65 23.27 -13.25
CA PRO A 159 -7.00 21.90 -13.60
C PRO A 159 -7.35 21.06 -12.36
N GLY A 160 -8.39 20.23 -12.49
CA GLY A 160 -8.83 19.34 -11.42
C GLY A 160 -7.71 18.41 -10.95
N ALA A 161 -7.46 18.40 -9.65
CA ALA A 161 -6.43 17.58 -9.02
C ALA A 161 -6.97 16.21 -8.60
N ILE A 162 -8.28 16.09 -8.37
CA ILE A 162 -8.94 14.85 -8.00
C ILE A 162 -10.08 14.59 -8.98
N LEU A 163 -10.06 13.48 -9.69
CA LEU A 163 -11.12 13.04 -10.60
C LEU A 163 -11.65 11.71 -10.08
N ILE A 164 -12.97 11.63 -9.86
CA ILE A 164 -13.65 10.46 -9.32
C ILE A 164 -14.80 10.09 -10.24
N GLY A 165 -14.73 8.91 -10.84
CA GLY A 165 -15.80 8.35 -11.66
C GLY A 165 -17.02 7.90 -10.84
N ASN A 166 -17.98 7.33 -11.54
CA ASN A 166 -19.24 6.81 -11.00
C ASN A 166 -19.27 5.26 -11.15
N GLU A 167 -20.45 4.65 -11.04
CA GLU A 167 -20.59 3.18 -11.11
C GLU A 167 -20.65 2.62 -12.55
N LYS A 168 -20.46 3.47 -13.57
CA LYS A 168 -20.44 3.11 -14.98
C LYS A 168 -19.02 3.22 -15.52
N ASP A 169 -18.79 2.67 -16.71
CA ASP A 169 -17.58 2.93 -17.48
C ASP A 169 -17.30 4.45 -17.60
N ASN A 170 -16.09 4.85 -17.29
CA ASN A 170 -15.65 6.24 -17.28
C ASN A 170 -14.42 6.47 -18.14
N GLU A 171 -14.27 7.69 -18.63
CA GLU A 171 -13.07 8.16 -19.33
C GLU A 171 -12.51 9.37 -18.59
N LEU A 172 -11.44 9.15 -17.81
CA LEU A 172 -10.79 10.18 -17.00
C LEU A 172 -9.54 10.66 -17.73
N THR A 173 -9.58 11.87 -18.28
CA THR A 173 -8.49 12.40 -19.11
C THR A 173 -7.80 13.62 -18.51
N CYS A 174 -6.47 13.59 -18.52
CA CYS A 174 -5.63 14.70 -18.11
C CYS A 174 -4.44 14.89 -19.05
N ASP A 175 -4.61 15.67 -20.11
CA ASP A 175 -3.49 16.05 -20.96
C ASP A 175 -2.99 17.47 -20.65
N LEU A 176 -1.99 17.56 -19.79
CA LEU A 176 -1.32 18.83 -19.48
C LEU A 176 -0.16 19.15 -20.45
N LEU A 177 0.14 18.31 -21.44
CA LEU A 177 1.23 18.57 -22.39
C LEU A 177 0.98 19.82 -23.23
N GLY A 178 -0.29 20.13 -23.50
CA GLY A 178 -0.71 21.35 -24.19
C GLY A 178 -0.57 22.64 -23.37
N LEU A 179 -0.36 22.54 -22.05
CA LEU A 179 -0.11 23.70 -21.19
C LEU A 179 1.37 24.07 -21.16
N ASP A 180 1.66 25.36 -20.99
CA ASP A 180 3.00 25.86 -20.68
C ASP A 180 3.55 25.11 -19.45
N PRO A 181 4.74 24.49 -19.52
CA PRO A 181 5.36 23.82 -18.38
C PRO A 181 5.39 24.66 -17.09
N ALA A 182 5.54 25.98 -17.18
CA ALA A 182 5.53 26.87 -16.01
C ALA A 182 4.13 27.06 -15.40
N SER A 183 3.08 26.77 -16.17
CA SER A 183 1.67 26.85 -15.76
C SER A 183 1.10 25.51 -15.32
N ARG A 184 1.88 24.42 -15.37
CA ARG A 184 1.40 23.12 -14.93
C ARG A 184 1.26 23.09 -13.41
N PRO A 185 0.13 22.56 -12.90
CA PRO A 185 -0.05 22.32 -11.47
C PRO A 185 1.11 21.52 -10.88
N ALA A 186 1.55 21.91 -9.68
CA ALA A 186 2.61 21.24 -8.94
C ALA A 186 2.07 20.13 -8.01
N GLU A 187 0.74 20.08 -7.85
CA GLU A 187 0.00 19.05 -7.14
C GLU A 187 0.04 17.69 -7.84
N ASP A 188 -0.07 16.65 -7.02
CA ASP A 188 -0.24 15.28 -7.48
C ASP A 188 -1.72 15.06 -7.84
N ARG A 189 -1.97 14.26 -8.88
CA ARG A 189 -3.34 13.90 -9.26
C ARG A 189 -3.82 12.64 -8.56
N LEU A 190 -5.07 12.66 -8.10
CA LEU A 190 -5.80 11.48 -7.65
C LEU A 190 -6.87 11.12 -8.68
N LEU A 191 -6.74 9.96 -9.33
CA LEU A 191 -7.68 9.49 -10.33
C LEU A 191 -8.32 8.19 -9.85
N LEU A 192 -9.63 8.19 -9.66
CA LEU A 192 -10.40 7.02 -9.23
C LEU A 192 -11.42 6.70 -10.31
N GLY A 193 -11.26 5.57 -11.00
CA GLY A 193 -12.24 5.10 -12.00
C GLY A 193 -13.55 4.73 -11.32
N GLY A 194 -13.49 3.79 -10.38
CA GLY A 194 -14.65 3.30 -9.66
C GLY A 194 -15.08 1.94 -10.22
N PRO A 195 -16.34 1.54 -10.05
CA PRO A 195 -16.86 0.35 -10.73
C PRO A 195 -17.06 0.60 -12.22
N GLY A 196 -16.68 -0.36 -13.06
CA GLY A 196 -16.87 -0.28 -14.51
C GLY A 196 -15.59 -0.62 -15.25
N ASN A 197 -15.62 -0.61 -16.58
CA ASN A 197 -14.41 -0.76 -17.39
C ASN A 197 -13.91 0.64 -17.78
N ASP A 198 -13.04 1.20 -16.95
CA ASP A 198 -12.65 2.58 -17.03
C ASP A 198 -11.45 2.81 -17.94
N ARG A 199 -11.35 4.02 -18.47
CA ARG A 199 -10.22 4.52 -19.24
C ARG A 199 -9.61 5.70 -18.53
N ILE A 200 -8.42 5.53 -17.98
CA ILE A 200 -7.71 6.58 -17.26
C ILE A 200 -6.49 7.00 -18.06
N GLN A 201 -6.48 8.23 -18.58
CA GLN A 201 -5.38 8.76 -19.37
C GLN A 201 -4.77 10.00 -18.74
N ASP A 202 -3.45 10.02 -18.66
CA ASP A 202 -2.71 11.17 -18.15
C ASP A 202 -1.28 11.23 -18.67
N ALA A 203 -0.81 12.42 -19.04
CA ALA A 203 0.43 12.55 -19.80
C ALA A 203 1.67 12.89 -18.95
N VAL A 204 1.54 13.69 -17.89
CA VAL A 204 2.70 14.19 -17.13
C VAL A 204 2.34 14.53 -15.71
N GLY A 205 3.25 14.29 -14.77
CA GLY A 205 3.11 14.69 -13.37
C GLY A 205 2.88 13.49 -12.46
N ASN A 206 2.90 13.75 -11.15
CA ASN A 206 2.77 12.70 -10.15
C ASN A 206 1.31 12.27 -9.98
N ARG A 207 1.09 10.98 -9.72
CA ARG A 207 -0.23 10.37 -9.74
C ARG A 207 -0.42 9.36 -8.61
N LEU A 208 -1.62 9.34 -8.08
CA LEU A 208 -2.22 8.23 -7.35
C LEU A 208 -3.46 7.77 -8.14
N ILE A 209 -3.49 6.51 -8.56
CA ILE A 209 -4.58 5.98 -9.39
C ILE A 209 -5.15 4.75 -8.75
N ASN A 210 -6.46 4.66 -8.76
CA ASN A 210 -7.21 3.45 -8.53
C ASN A 210 -8.11 3.24 -9.75
N GLY A 211 -7.94 2.12 -10.46
CA GLY A 211 -8.87 1.74 -11.52
C GLY A 211 -10.25 1.50 -10.93
N GLY A 212 -10.27 0.69 -9.86
CA GLY A 212 -11.46 0.30 -9.13
C GLY A 212 -11.73 -1.17 -9.44
N SER A 213 -12.98 -1.50 -9.74
CA SER A 213 -13.35 -2.87 -10.09
C SER A 213 -13.85 -2.93 -11.52
N GLY A 214 -13.36 -3.89 -12.30
CA GLY A 214 -13.71 -4.06 -13.71
C GLY A 214 -12.45 -4.36 -14.52
N ASP A 215 -12.50 -4.21 -15.83
CA ASP A 215 -11.32 -4.39 -16.68
C ASP A 215 -10.84 -3.03 -17.20
N ASP A 216 -9.89 -2.41 -16.48
CA ASP A 216 -9.51 -1.02 -16.70
C ASP A 216 -8.34 -0.85 -17.70
N GLN A 217 -8.34 0.29 -18.38
CA GLN A 217 -7.29 0.72 -19.29
C GLN A 217 -6.65 2.01 -18.79
N ILE A 218 -5.45 1.90 -18.26
CA ILE A 218 -4.70 3.00 -17.65
C ILE A 218 -3.51 3.35 -18.56
N SER A 219 -3.43 4.59 -19.03
CA SER A 219 -2.32 5.08 -19.85
C SER A 219 -1.70 6.31 -19.23
N ILE A 220 -0.42 6.20 -18.86
CA ILE A 220 0.27 7.16 -18.01
C ILE A 220 1.63 7.52 -18.61
N GLY A 221 1.92 8.81 -18.68
CA GLY A 221 3.24 9.29 -19.07
C GLY A 221 4.17 9.51 -17.88
N SER A 222 5.17 10.37 -18.09
CA SER A 222 6.26 10.59 -17.13
C SER A 222 5.76 11.19 -15.80
N GLY A 223 6.32 10.72 -14.69
CA GLY A 223 5.99 11.20 -13.35
C GLY A 223 6.03 10.05 -12.34
N ARG A 224 6.08 10.38 -11.05
CA ARG A 224 5.96 9.35 -10.02
C ARG A 224 4.53 8.82 -10.03
N THR A 225 4.37 7.50 -10.02
CA THR A 225 3.04 6.89 -9.99
C THR A 225 2.88 5.90 -8.84
N LEU A 226 1.78 6.03 -8.13
CA LEU A 226 1.25 5.03 -7.22
C LEU A 226 -0.03 4.44 -7.86
N ILE A 227 -0.02 3.15 -8.17
CA ILE A 227 -1.21 2.39 -8.54
C ILE A 227 -1.73 1.72 -7.29
N PHE A 228 -2.96 1.98 -6.91
CA PHE A 228 -3.65 1.34 -5.81
C PHE A 228 -4.60 0.29 -6.38
N LEU A 229 -4.46 -0.96 -5.92
CA LEU A 229 -5.33 -2.05 -6.30
C LEU A 229 -6.26 -2.40 -5.15
N GLU A 230 -7.55 -2.53 -5.43
CA GLU A 230 -8.57 -3.02 -4.50
C GLU A 230 -8.87 -4.49 -4.75
N ALA A 231 -9.36 -5.22 -3.75
CA ALA A 231 -9.73 -6.61 -3.95
C ALA A 231 -10.81 -6.74 -5.04
N GLY A 232 -10.60 -7.63 -6.02
CA GLY A 232 -11.50 -7.74 -7.18
C GLY A 232 -11.26 -6.66 -8.23
N TRP A 233 -10.01 -6.21 -8.39
CA TRP A 233 -9.65 -5.19 -9.39
C TRP A 233 -9.82 -5.66 -10.83
N GLY A 234 -10.04 -6.95 -11.10
CA GLY A 234 -10.31 -7.47 -12.44
C GLY A 234 -9.08 -7.55 -13.33
N LYS A 235 -9.23 -7.31 -14.65
CA LYS A 235 -8.16 -7.50 -15.65
C LYS A 235 -7.72 -6.18 -16.28
N ASP A 236 -6.82 -5.53 -15.58
CA ASP A 236 -6.33 -4.20 -15.94
C ASP A 236 -5.15 -4.25 -16.90
N THR A 237 -5.04 -3.17 -17.68
CA THR A 237 -3.88 -2.88 -18.50
C THR A 237 -3.30 -1.51 -18.14
N LEU A 238 -1.99 -1.45 -18.00
CA LEU A 238 -1.25 -0.24 -17.65
C LEU A 238 -0.15 0.03 -18.67
N THR A 239 -0.37 1.05 -19.50
CA THR A 239 0.67 1.64 -20.33
C THR A 239 1.40 2.70 -19.52
N VAL A 240 2.69 2.49 -19.27
CA VAL A 240 3.52 3.38 -18.44
C VAL A 240 4.80 3.81 -19.16
N ASP A 241 5.21 5.05 -18.92
CA ASP A 241 6.56 5.54 -19.19
C ASP A 241 7.45 5.40 -17.94
N CYS A 242 8.41 4.47 -18.00
CA CYS A 242 9.36 4.20 -16.92
C CYS A 242 10.60 5.11 -16.93
N ALA A 243 10.68 6.11 -17.83
CA ALA A 243 11.81 7.02 -17.89
C ALA A 243 12.06 7.72 -16.54
N GLY A 244 13.25 7.52 -15.98
CA GLY A 244 13.66 8.13 -14.71
C GLY A 244 13.02 7.52 -13.45
N ALA A 245 12.29 6.41 -13.58
CA ALA A 245 11.66 5.73 -12.45
C ALA A 245 12.65 4.91 -11.60
N GLU A 246 13.66 4.28 -12.20
CA GLU A 246 14.70 3.54 -11.46
C GLU A 246 15.59 4.50 -10.66
N VAL A 247 15.78 4.21 -9.38
CA VAL A 247 16.54 5.02 -8.43
C VAL A 247 17.90 4.37 -8.20
N LEU A 248 18.96 5.07 -8.62
CA LEU A 248 20.34 4.62 -8.36
C LEU A 248 20.86 5.19 -7.04
N PRO A 249 21.79 4.50 -6.34
CA PRO A 249 22.29 4.95 -5.04
C PRO A 249 22.89 6.37 -5.04
N ASN A 250 23.50 6.78 -6.14
CA ASN A 250 24.09 8.13 -6.31
C ASN A 250 23.05 9.22 -6.64
N GLU A 251 21.79 8.84 -6.90
CA GLU A 251 20.68 9.77 -7.14
C GLU A 251 19.90 10.09 -5.85
N ILE A 252 20.16 9.35 -4.78
CA ILE A 252 19.54 9.56 -3.47
C ILE A 252 20.23 10.75 -2.79
N PRO A 253 19.49 11.80 -2.41
CA PRO A 253 20.06 12.95 -1.71
C PRO A 253 20.79 12.54 -0.43
N PRO A 254 22.05 12.96 -0.22
CA PRO A 254 22.77 12.66 1.00
C PRO A 254 22.11 13.36 2.20
N GLY A 255 22.19 12.74 3.37
CA GLY A 255 21.70 13.35 4.61
C GLY A 255 20.18 13.25 4.84
N SER A 256 19.44 12.52 3.99
CA SER A 256 18.07 12.11 4.34
C SER A 256 18.11 11.26 5.62
N PRO A 257 17.37 11.62 6.67
CA PRO A 257 17.39 10.84 7.91
C PRO A 257 16.70 9.49 7.73
N ILE A 258 15.84 9.35 6.71
CA ILE A 258 15.21 8.09 6.30
C ILE A 258 15.86 7.62 4.99
N PRO A 259 16.49 6.43 4.96
CA PRO A 259 17.12 5.91 3.76
C PRO A 259 16.08 5.46 2.74
N TRP A 260 16.36 5.67 1.45
CA TRP A 260 15.57 5.10 0.37
C TRP A 260 16.05 3.68 0.05
N THR A 261 15.16 2.70 0.20
CA THR A 261 15.47 1.27 0.02
C THR A 261 14.80 0.67 -1.22
N TYR A 262 13.98 1.45 -1.93
CA TYR A 262 13.20 1.00 -3.07
C TYR A 262 13.98 1.11 -4.38
N LYS A 263 13.77 0.15 -5.29
CA LYS A 263 14.44 0.17 -6.60
C LYS A 263 13.90 1.27 -7.51
N TYR A 264 12.59 1.53 -7.43
CA TYR A 264 11.90 2.49 -8.27
C TYR A 264 11.24 3.60 -7.45
N SER A 265 10.91 4.73 -8.08
CA SER A 265 10.06 5.78 -7.49
C SER A 265 8.57 5.42 -7.53
N ASN A 266 8.17 4.50 -8.40
CA ASN A 266 6.77 4.12 -8.60
C ASN A 266 6.40 2.92 -7.71
N PHE A 267 5.13 2.85 -7.34
CA PHE A 267 4.61 1.81 -6.46
C PHE A 267 3.32 1.21 -7.02
N ILE A 268 3.17 -0.10 -6.86
CA ILE A 268 1.89 -0.77 -6.87
C ILE A 268 1.58 -1.12 -5.42
N VAL A 269 0.46 -0.61 -4.95
CA VAL A 269 -0.04 -0.76 -3.59
C VAL A 269 -1.17 -1.76 -3.61
N LEU A 270 -0.95 -2.90 -2.96
CA LEU A 270 -1.99 -3.88 -2.70
C LEU A 270 -2.81 -3.39 -1.50
N GLY A 271 -4.04 -2.96 -1.79
CA GLY A 271 -4.98 -2.45 -0.80
C GLY A 271 -5.49 -3.53 0.16
N PRO A 272 -6.32 -3.13 1.14
CA PRO A 272 -6.93 -4.06 2.10
C PRO A 272 -7.67 -5.20 1.39
N GLY A 273 -7.55 -6.41 1.92
CA GLY A 273 -8.22 -7.60 1.38
C GLY A 273 -7.43 -8.34 0.29
N ILE A 274 -6.32 -7.77 -0.20
CA ILE A 274 -5.41 -8.47 -1.10
C ILE A 274 -4.29 -9.10 -0.27
N ASN A 275 -4.24 -10.43 -0.24
CA ASN A 275 -3.13 -11.15 0.39
C ASN A 275 -1.89 -11.12 -0.52
N ALA A 276 -0.81 -10.52 -0.05
CA ALA A 276 0.45 -10.44 -0.79
C ALA A 276 1.00 -11.83 -1.19
N ALA A 277 0.75 -12.87 -0.40
CA ALA A 277 1.20 -14.23 -0.70
C ALA A 277 0.50 -14.84 -1.93
N ASP A 278 -0.70 -14.34 -2.26
CA ASP A 278 -1.48 -14.79 -3.41
C ASP A 278 -1.12 -14.01 -4.68
N VAL A 279 -0.28 -12.98 -4.55
CA VAL A 279 0.08 -12.10 -5.66
C VAL A 279 1.46 -12.47 -6.19
N THR A 280 1.51 -12.76 -7.48
CA THR A 280 2.73 -13.15 -8.19
C THR A 280 3.04 -12.14 -9.29
N TRP A 281 4.32 -11.93 -9.56
CA TRP A 281 4.79 -11.10 -10.66
C TRP A 281 5.56 -11.96 -11.66
N ASP A 282 5.04 -12.11 -12.87
CA ASP A 282 5.71 -12.83 -13.96
C ASP A 282 5.86 -11.91 -15.19
N GLY A 283 7.11 -11.61 -15.54
CA GLY A 283 7.46 -10.70 -16.61
C GLY A 283 6.80 -9.32 -16.46
N LEU A 284 5.74 -9.11 -17.23
CA LEU A 284 4.98 -7.87 -17.35
C LEU A 284 3.56 -7.99 -16.80
N ALA A 285 3.24 -9.04 -16.03
CA ALA A 285 1.94 -9.22 -15.43
C ALA A 285 2.05 -9.46 -13.92
N LEU A 286 1.29 -8.69 -13.15
CA LEU A 286 0.94 -9.01 -11.77
C LEU A 286 -0.33 -9.87 -11.80
N THR A 287 -0.41 -10.95 -11.03
CA THR A 287 -1.57 -11.82 -10.98
C THR A 287 -1.87 -12.25 -9.54
N ASN A 288 -3.12 -12.10 -9.12
CA ASN A 288 -3.64 -12.72 -7.92
C ASN A 288 -4.11 -14.14 -8.27
N VAL A 289 -3.43 -15.16 -7.75
CA VAL A 289 -3.71 -16.56 -8.09
C VAL A 289 -5.01 -17.08 -7.45
N SER A 290 -5.49 -16.43 -6.39
CA SER A 290 -6.72 -16.80 -5.68
C SER A 290 -7.96 -16.29 -6.42
N THR A 291 -7.91 -15.07 -6.98
CA THR A 291 -9.05 -14.44 -7.65
C THR A 291 -8.99 -14.53 -9.17
N GLY A 292 -7.79 -14.63 -9.74
CA GLY A 292 -7.55 -14.52 -11.18
C GLY A 292 -7.46 -13.08 -11.69
N ASP A 293 -7.45 -12.09 -10.80
CA ASP A 293 -7.25 -10.68 -11.16
C ASP A 293 -5.83 -10.47 -11.69
N THR A 294 -5.69 -9.62 -12.71
CA THR A 294 -4.42 -9.38 -13.41
C THR A 294 -4.19 -7.90 -13.67
N LEU A 295 -2.95 -7.44 -13.53
CA LEU A 295 -2.53 -6.12 -14.02
C LEU A 295 -1.37 -6.34 -15.00
N ALA A 296 -1.63 -6.13 -16.29
CA ALA A 296 -0.64 -6.22 -17.34
C ALA A 296 0.01 -4.84 -17.60
N VAL A 297 1.32 -4.73 -17.41
CA VAL A 297 2.07 -3.48 -17.60
C VAL A 297 2.87 -3.50 -18.91
N THR A 298 3.04 -2.36 -19.57
CA THR A 298 3.93 -2.30 -20.76
C THR A 298 5.41 -2.34 -20.40
N GLN A 299 5.76 -1.91 -19.19
CA GLN A 299 7.13 -1.88 -18.65
C GLN A 299 7.09 -2.13 -17.14
N ASN A 300 8.12 -2.81 -16.61
CA ASN A 300 8.23 -3.06 -15.17
C ASN A 300 9.19 -2.05 -14.50
N CYS A 301 8.61 -1.06 -13.82
CA CYS A 301 9.34 -0.08 -13.02
C CYS A 301 8.62 0.26 -11.71
N PHE A 302 8.01 -0.74 -11.06
CA PHE A 302 7.27 -0.58 -9.83
C PHE A 302 7.88 -1.39 -8.69
N ASN A 303 7.79 -0.86 -7.48
CA ASN A 303 7.89 -1.68 -6.28
C ASN A 303 6.47 -2.12 -5.90
N VAL A 304 6.29 -3.39 -5.53
CA VAL A 304 5.00 -3.88 -5.01
C VAL A 304 5.06 -3.87 -3.49
N VAL A 305 4.06 -3.25 -2.86
CA VAL A 305 3.93 -3.15 -1.40
C VAL A 305 2.51 -3.55 -0.99
N SER A 306 2.36 -4.11 0.22
CA SER A 306 1.06 -4.55 0.75
C SER A 306 0.86 -4.15 2.21
N LEU A 307 -0.41 -3.95 2.59
CA LEU A 307 -0.86 -3.82 3.98
C LEU A 307 -0.95 -5.18 4.71
N SER A 308 -1.14 -6.29 3.99
CA SER A 308 -1.22 -7.62 4.59
C SER A 308 0.18 -8.20 4.87
N GLN A 309 0.35 -8.91 5.99
CA GLN A 309 1.52 -9.77 6.23
C GLN A 309 1.39 -11.10 5.49
#